data_AF-A0A9D9EZY3-F1
#
_entry.id   AF-A0A9D9EZY3-F1
#
_cell.length_a   1.000
_cell.length_b   1.000
_cell.length_c   1.000
_cell.angle_alpha   90.00
_cell.angle_beta   90.00
_cell.angle_gamma   90.00
#
_symmetry.space_group_name_H-M   'P 1'
#
loop_
_entity.id
_entity.type
_entity.pdbx_description
1 polymer ?
#
loop_
_entity_poly.entity_id
_entity_poly.type
_entity_poly.pdbx_seq_one_letter_code
_entity_poly.pdbx_strand_id
1 'polypeptide(L)'
;MKPTTKILNDRDKILFEKALKFYFFARQVDVKKLSKDVGERLHYTGSVAYSLVITCAKTGSLKIEYMDFLNQELKTMLSSDEKIYQPLQIKPSEIDDIELMKETKISFFDEDEQADSELLYYPTQNVLELKKL
;
A
#
# COMPACT_ATOMS: atom_id res chain seq x y z
N MET A 1 5.99 -10.48 -22.84
CA MET A 1 5.84 -11.65 -21.92
C MET A 1 4.38 -11.76 -21.49
N LYS A 2 3.92 -12.95 -21.09
CA LYS A 2 2.56 -13.11 -20.56
C LYS A 2 2.46 -12.45 -19.17
N PRO A 3 1.31 -11.84 -18.82
CA PRO A 3 1.10 -11.32 -17.49
C PRO A 3 1.22 -12.42 -16.44
N THR A 4 1.80 -12.09 -15.29
CA THR A 4 1.85 -13.01 -14.15
C THR A 4 0.58 -12.82 -13.34
N THR A 5 -0.31 -13.80 -13.38
CA THR A 5 -1.53 -13.82 -12.57
C THR A 5 -1.33 -14.62 -11.29
N LYS A 6 -1.76 -14.08 -10.15
CA LYS A 6 -1.75 -14.75 -8.85
C LYS A 6 -3.13 -14.64 -8.21
N ILE A 7 -3.55 -15.71 -7.54
CA ILE A 7 -4.79 -15.73 -6.74
C ILE A 7 -4.36 -15.74 -5.27
N LEU A 8 -4.79 -14.74 -4.50
CA LEU A 8 -4.50 -14.66 -3.08
C LEU A 8 -5.47 -15.56 -2.30
N ASN A 9 -4.93 -16.27 -1.30
CA ASN A 9 -5.78 -16.88 -0.26
C ASN A 9 -6.36 -15.78 0.66
N ASP A 10 -7.33 -16.12 1.49
CA ASP A 10 -8.04 -15.14 2.33
C ASP A 10 -7.12 -14.39 3.29
N ARG A 11 -6.12 -15.07 3.87
CA ARG A 11 -5.14 -14.44 4.76
C ARG A 11 -4.29 -13.42 4.01
N ASP A 12 -3.69 -13.84 2.90
CA ASP A 12 -2.81 -12.99 2.10
C ASP A 12 -3.59 -11.83 1.48
N LYS A 13 -4.85 -12.05 1.11
CA LYS A 13 -5.79 -11.00 0.69
C LYS A 13 -5.89 -9.91 1.75
N ILE A 14 -6.26 -10.27 2.98
CA ILE A 14 -6.44 -9.29 4.07
C ILE A 14 -5.18 -8.46 4.29
N LEU A 15 -4.03 -9.11 4.34
CA LEU A 15 -2.75 -8.44 4.58
C LEU A 15 -2.33 -7.57 3.39
N PHE A 16 -2.56 -8.04 2.17
CA PHE A 16 -2.29 -7.30 0.94
C PHE A 16 -3.18 -6.05 0.82
N GLU A 17 -4.48 -6.18 1.07
CA GLU A 17 -5.42 -5.06 1.07
C GLU A 17 -5.04 -4.03 2.15
N LYS A 18 -4.61 -4.48 3.32
CA LYS A 18 -4.11 -3.58 4.37
C LYS A 18 -2.90 -2.76 3.90
N ALA A 19 -1.95 -3.40 3.21
CA ALA A 19 -0.80 -2.70 2.63
C ALA A 19 -1.23 -1.70 1.54
N LEU A 20 -2.16 -2.08 0.65
CA LEU A 20 -2.71 -1.18 -0.37
C LEU A 20 -3.40 0.04 0.23
N LYS A 21 -4.26 -0.15 1.23
CA LYS A 21 -4.96 0.95 1.91
C LYS A 21 -3.95 1.91 2.54
N PHE A 22 -2.91 1.38 3.18
CA PHE A 22 -1.81 2.20 3.72
C PHE A 22 -1.08 3.00 2.65
N TYR A 23 -0.77 2.36 1.52
CA TYR A 23 -0.13 3.01 0.39
C TYR A 23 -0.97 4.20 -0.12
N PHE A 24 -2.29 4.04 -0.26
CA PHE A 24 -3.17 5.14 -0.66
C PHE A 24 -3.28 6.23 0.41
N PHE A 25 -3.43 5.85 1.67
CA PHE A 25 -3.44 6.79 2.80
C PHE A 25 -2.19 7.68 2.83
N ALA A 26 -1.00 7.10 2.62
CA ALA A 26 0.26 7.84 2.63
C ALA A 26 0.45 8.76 1.42
N ARG A 27 -0.38 8.62 0.37
CA ARG A 27 -0.30 9.38 -0.89
C ARG A 27 -1.43 10.38 -1.06
N GLN A 28 -2.31 10.54 -0.08
CA GLN A 28 -3.33 11.58 -0.11
C GLN A 28 -2.69 12.97 -0.26
N VAL A 29 -3.34 13.86 -1.00
CA VAL A 29 -2.79 15.18 -1.38
C VAL A 29 -2.41 16.02 -0.16
N ASP A 30 -3.12 15.84 0.95
CA ASP A 30 -2.97 16.63 2.16
C ASP A 30 -1.74 16.27 3.01
N VAL A 31 -1.03 15.18 2.70
CA VAL A 31 0.23 14.82 3.40
C VAL A 31 1.26 15.95 3.33
N LYS A 32 1.27 16.72 2.23
CA LYS A 32 2.15 17.90 2.07
C LYS A 32 1.85 19.06 3.04
N LYS A 33 0.70 19.03 3.72
CA LYS A 33 0.29 20.04 4.70
C LYS A 33 0.73 19.69 6.12
N LEU A 34 1.26 18.48 6.33
CA LEU A 34 1.81 18.05 7.62
C LEU A 34 3.14 18.73 7.91
N SER A 35 3.59 18.66 9.15
CA SER A 35 4.97 19.02 9.49
C SER A 35 5.94 18.14 8.71
N LYS A 36 7.12 18.68 8.41
CA LYS A 36 8.15 18.00 7.62
C LYS A 36 8.45 16.59 8.14
N ASP A 37 8.69 16.45 9.43
CA ASP A 37 9.05 15.17 10.05
C ASP A 37 7.92 14.13 9.91
N VAL A 38 6.66 14.54 10.09
CA VAL A 38 5.51 13.64 9.97
C VAL A 38 5.25 13.29 8.50
N GLY A 39 5.40 14.25 7.59
CA GLY A 39 5.31 14.03 6.16
C GLY A 39 6.37 13.07 5.64
N GLU A 40 7.63 13.22 6.07
CA GLU A 40 8.73 12.32 5.72
C GLU A 40 8.50 10.90 6.27
N ARG A 41 8.04 10.79 7.52
CA ARG A 41 7.67 9.49 8.11
C ARG A 41 6.57 8.81 7.31
N LEU A 42 5.49 9.53 6.97
CA LEU A 42 4.40 8.98 6.16
C LEU A 42 4.87 8.58 4.76
N HIS A 43 5.74 9.38 4.15
CA HIS A 43 6.30 9.07 2.84
C HIS A 43 7.13 7.77 2.87
N TYR A 44 7.97 7.61 3.90
CA TYR A 44 8.74 6.39 4.10
C TYR A 44 7.80 5.19 4.33
N THR A 45 6.79 5.33 5.18
CA THR A 45 5.81 4.28 5.45
C THR A 45 5.02 3.89 4.20
N GLY A 46 4.63 4.86 3.38
CA GLY A 46 4.01 4.62 2.07
C GLY A 46 4.94 3.86 1.11
N SER A 47 6.24 4.15 1.14
CA SER A 47 7.25 3.42 0.36
C SER A 47 7.41 1.97 0.82
N VAL A 48 7.34 1.70 2.13
CA VAL A 48 7.37 0.32 2.65
C VAL A 48 6.11 -0.45 2.24
N ALA A 49 4.93 0.18 2.32
CA ALA A 49 3.67 -0.40 1.86
C ALA A 49 3.70 -0.73 0.36
N TYR A 50 4.23 0.19 -0.44
CA TYR A 50 4.48 -0.01 -1.85
C TYR A 50 5.40 -1.22 -2.12
N SER A 51 6.57 -1.27 -1.47
CA SER A 51 7.53 -2.36 -1.64
C SER A 51 6.93 -3.72 -1.28
N LEU A 52 6.11 -3.78 -0.23
CA LEU A 52 5.40 -4.98 0.15
C LEU A 52 4.40 -5.43 -0.92
N VAL A 53 3.60 -4.52 -1.46
CA VAL A 53 2.62 -4.78 -2.52
C VAL A 53 3.31 -5.32 -3.78
N ILE A 54 4.37 -4.66 -4.24
CA ILE A 54 5.13 -5.09 -5.42
C ILE A 54 5.83 -6.43 -5.17
N THR A 55 6.45 -6.61 -4.00
CA THR A 55 7.09 -7.88 -3.65
C THR A 55 6.09 -9.02 -3.68
N CYS A 56 4.90 -8.83 -3.08
CA CYS A 56 3.83 -9.82 -3.11
C CYS A 56 3.41 -10.16 -4.55
N ALA A 57 3.27 -9.17 -5.42
CA ALA A 57 2.90 -9.40 -6.82
C ALA A 57 3.99 -10.13 -7.63
N LYS A 58 5.27 -9.89 -7.34
CA LYS A 58 6.40 -10.60 -7.98
C LYS A 58 6.54 -12.03 -7.44
N THR A 59 6.72 -12.16 -6.12
CA THR A 59 7.11 -13.43 -5.48
C THR A 59 5.92 -14.29 -5.08
N GLY A 60 4.73 -13.70 -4.92
CA GLY A 60 3.56 -14.36 -4.33
C GLY A 60 3.64 -14.51 -2.82
N SER A 61 4.59 -13.85 -2.16
CA SER A 61 4.77 -13.91 -0.70
C SER A 61 4.84 -12.52 -0.08
N LEU A 62 4.09 -12.33 1.01
CA LEU A 62 4.15 -11.14 1.82
C LEU A 62 5.32 -11.22 2.79
N LYS A 63 6.15 -10.18 2.83
CA LYS A 63 7.27 -10.08 3.79
C LYS A 63 6.72 -9.65 5.14
N ILE A 64 6.84 -10.53 6.14
CA ILE A 64 6.33 -10.31 7.50
C ILE A 64 6.95 -9.06 8.12
N GLU A 65 8.24 -8.81 7.89
CA GLU A 65 8.95 -7.64 8.42
C GLU A 65 8.30 -6.31 7.99
N TYR A 66 7.85 -6.21 6.74
CA TYR A 66 7.14 -5.03 6.26
C TYR A 66 5.75 -4.92 6.87
N MET A 67 5.04 -6.04 7.06
CA MET A 67 3.75 -6.03 7.75
C MET A 67 3.88 -5.56 9.21
N ASP A 68 4.89 -6.05 9.93
CA ASP A 68 5.15 -5.67 11.31
C ASP A 68 5.50 -4.19 11.42
N PHE A 69 6.33 -3.69 10.51
CA PHE A 69 6.63 -2.26 10.40
C PHE A 69 5.34 -1.43 10.19
N LEU A 70 4.51 -1.77 9.18
CA LEU A 70 3.28 -1.04 8.90
C LEU A 70 2.30 -1.08 10.08
N ASN A 71 2.20 -2.22 10.77
CA ASN A 71 1.38 -2.36 11.96
C ASN A 71 1.89 -1.49 13.12
N GLN A 72 3.19 -1.39 13.31
CA GLN A 72 3.80 -0.53 14.32
C GLN A 72 3.60 0.94 14.01
N GLU A 73 3.73 1.33 12.74
CA GLU A 73 3.45 2.68 12.28
C GLU A 73 1.99 3.06 12.53
N LEU A 74 1.05 2.18 12.16
CA LEU A 74 -0.37 2.39 12.43
C LEU A 74 -0.63 2.62 13.91
N LYS A 75 -0.12 1.73 14.78
CA LYS A 75 -0.26 1.85 16.23
C LYS A 75 0.30 3.17 16.73
N THR A 76 1.46 3.60 16.21
CA THR A 76 2.08 4.86 16.61
C THR A 76 1.20 6.05 16.22
N MET A 77 0.66 6.06 15.00
CA MET A 77 -0.24 7.12 14.54
C MET A 77 -1.52 7.17 15.37
N LEU A 78 -2.12 6.01 15.68
CA LEU A 78 -3.33 5.92 16.52
C LEU A 78 -3.10 6.34 17.97
N SER A 79 -1.87 6.21 18.47
CA SER A 79 -1.49 6.68 19.82
C SER A 79 -1.04 8.15 19.88
N SER A 80 -0.86 8.79 18.73
CA SER A 80 -0.37 10.17 18.64
C SER A 80 -1.51 11.17 18.81
N ASP A 81 -1.19 12.44 19.10
CA ASP A 81 -2.19 13.51 19.17
C ASP A 81 -2.91 13.66 17.81
N GLU A 82 -4.23 13.54 17.79
CA GLU A 82 -5.07 13.67 16.60
C GLU A 82 -4.84 15.00 15.85
N LYS A 83 -4.40 16.04 16.56
CA LYS A 83 -4.07 17.35 15.96
C LYS A 83 -2.94 17.27 14.95
N ILE A 84 -2.05 16.28 15.06
CA ILE A 84 -0.96 16.06 14.11
C ILE A 84 -1.53 15.75 12.72
N TYR A 85 -2.61 14.95 12.67
CA TYR A 85 -3.23 14.47 11.44
C TYR A 85 -4.49 15.26 11.05
N GLN A 86 -4.80 16.36 11.75
CA GLN A 86 -5.89 17.29 11.41
C GLN A 86 -5.92 17.70 9.93
N PRO A 87 -4.77 17.99 9.26
CA PRO A 87 -4.79 18.39 7.85
C PRO A 87 -5.23 17.28 6.88
N LEU A 88 -5.12 16.00 7.26
CA LEU A 88 -5.41 14.86 6.39
C LEU A 88 -6.91 14.73 6.13
N GLN A 89 -7.30 14.40 4.90
CA GLN A 89 -8.69 14.08 4.58
C GLN A 89 -9.09 12.72 5.19
N ILE A 90 -8.22 11.72 5.06
CA ILE A 90 -8.39 10.40 5.67
C ILE A 90 -7.52 10.36 6.92
N LYS A 91 -8.11 10.06 8.09
CA LYS A 91 -7.39 9.93 9.35
C LYS A 91 -6.75 8.55 9.50
N PRO A 92 -5.72 8.41 10.35
CA PRO A 92 -5.12 7.10 10.63
C PRO A 92 -6.13 6.03 11.08
N SER A 93 -7.17 6.42 11.82
CA SER A 93 -8.25 5.52 12.28
C SER A 93 -9.17 5.03 11.15
N GLU A 94 -9.18 5.71 10.01
CA GLU A 94 -10.07 5.44 8.88
C GLU A 94 -9.34 4.68 7.75
N ILE A 95 -8.07 4.29 7.96
CA ILE A 95 -7.29 3.56 6.94
C ILE A 95 -7.98 2.26 6.55
N ASP A 96 -8.54 1.53 7.52
CA ASP A 96 -9.22 0.26 7.26
C ASP A 96 -10.55 0.47 6.50
N ASP A 97 -11.13 1.67 6.56
CA ASP A 97 -12.38 2.05 5.88
C ASP A 97 -12.16 2.48 4.42
N ILE A 98 -10.90 2.61 3.98
CA ILE A 98 -10.58 2.91 2.57
C ILE A 98 -11.16 1.80 1.69
N GLU A 99 -12.15 2.15 0.87
CA GLU A 99 -12.74 1.25 -0.11
C GLU A 99 -11.82 1.12 -1.33
N LEU A 100 -11.39 -0.12 -1.61
CA LEU A 100 -10.67 -0.43 -2.84
C LEU A 100 -11.66 -0.51 -4.00
N MET A 101 -11.33 0.14 -5.12
CA MET A 101 -12.16 0.09 -6.32
C MET A 101 -12.23 -1.33 -6.88
N LYS A 102 -13.24 -1.60 -7.73
CA LYS A 102 -13.44 -2.89 -8.42
C LYS A 102 -12.15 -3.39 -9.12
N GLU A 103 -11.35 -2.44 -9.60
CA GLU A 103 -10.01 -2.63 -10.12
C GLU A 103 -9.11 -1.57 -9.50
N THR A 104 -8.01 -1.99 -8.88
CA THR A 104 -7.00 -1.12 -8.31
C THR A 104 -5.72 -1.25 -9.13
N LYS A 105 -5.26 -0.12 -9.69
CA LYS A 105 -4.10 -0.05 -10.58
C LYS A 105 -2.92 0.66 -9.91
N ILE A 106 -1.73 0.09 -10.00
CA ILE A 106 -0.46 0.72 -9.61
C ILE A 106 0.53 0.56 -10.76
N SER A 107 1.01 1.69 -11.30
CA SER A 107 2.07 1.69 -12.32
C SER A 107 3.41 2.02 -11.67
N PHE A 108 4.46 1.31 -12.09
CA PHE A 108 5.80 1.48 -11.55
C PHE A 108 6.88 1.05 -12.53
N PHE A 109 8.10 1.55 -12.32
CA PHE A 109 9.28 1.07 -13.03
C PHE A 109 9.89 -0.13 -12.31
N ASP A 110 10.01 -1.26 -13.01
CA ASP A 110 10.67 -2.46 -12.51
C ASP A 110 12.18 -2.39 -12.80
N GLU A 111 12.98 -2.14 -11.77
CA GLU A 111 14.44 -2.03 -11.90
C GLU A 111 15.11 -3.36 -12.28
N ASP A 112 14.55 -4.50 -11.85
CA ASP A 112 15.11 -5.82 -12.16
C ASP A 112 15.02 -6.12 -13.66
N GLU A 113 13.97 -5.61 -14.29
CA GLU A 113 13.64 -5.86 -15.69
C GLU A 113 13.87 -4.65 -16.60
N GLN A 114 14.23 -3.49 -16.03
CA GLN A 114 14.38 -2.20 -16.68
C GLN A 114 13.18 -1.80 -17.57
N ALA A 115 11.97 -2.01 -17.06
CA ALA A 115 10.74 -1.76 -17.82
C ALA A 115 9.61 -1.20 -16.95
N ASP A 116 8.73 -0.42 -17.56
CA ASP A 116 7.49 -0.03 -16.91
C ASP A 116 6.57 -1.24 -16.74
N SER A 117 5.96 -1.32 -15.56
CA SER A 117 5.08 -2.40 -15.16
C SER A 117 3.82 -1.85 -14.51
N GLU A 118 2.79 -2.66 -14.53
CA GLU A 118 1.47 -2.37 -14.01
C GLU A 118 0.98 -3.54 -13.16
N LEU A 119 0.65 -3.24 -11.91
CA LEU A 119 -0.06 -4.14 -11.01
C LEU A 119 -1.55 -3.80 -11.09
N LEU A 120 -2.35 -4.82 -11.38
CA LEU A 120 -3.80 -4.76 -11.31
C LEU A 120 -4.28 -5.69 -10.21
N TYR A 121 -5.10 -5.17 -9.31
CA TYR A 121 -5.73 -5.94 -8.25
C TYR A 121 -7.26 -5.88 -8.38
N TYR A 122 -7.89 -7.06 -8.29
CA TYR A 122 -9.34 -7.21 -8.33
C TYR A 122 -9.83 -7.77 -6.98
N PRO A 123 -10.25 -6.90 -6.03
CA PRO A 123 -10.59 -7.29 -4.66
C PRO A 123 -11.70 -8.36 -4.56
N THR A 124 -12.65 -8.33 -5.50
CA THR A 124 -13.78 -9.27 -5.54
C THR A 124 -13.40 -10.67 -6.01
N GLN A 125 -12.29 -10.79 -6.73
CA GLN A 125 -11.81 -12.05 -7.31
C GLN A 125 -10.57 -12.58 -6.59
N ASN A 126 -9.99 -11.80 -5.67
CA ASN A 126 -8.70 -12.06 -5.03
C ASN A 126 -7.56 -12.23 -6.05
N VAL A 127 -7.67 -11.59 -7.22
CA VAL A 127 -6.71 -11.73 -8.32
C VAL A 127 -5.75 -10.55 -8.36
N LEU A 128 -4.46 -10.87 -8.47
CA LEU A 128 -3.38 -9.95 -8.82
C LEU A 128 -2.86 -10.28 -10.21
N GLU A 129 -2.71 -9.27 -11.06
CA GLU A 129 -2.03 -9.37 -12.34
C GLU A 129 -0.86 -8.40 -12.37
N LEU A 130 0.32 -8.90 -12.75
CA LEU A 130 1.47 -8.09 -13.09
C LEU A 130 1.65 -8.09 -14.61
N LYS A 131 1.46 -6.92 -15.22
CA LYS A 131 1.61 -6.65 -16.65
C LYS A 131 2.86 -5.83 -16.89
N LYS A 132 3.61 -6.15 -17.94
CA LYS A 132 4.67 -5.28 -18.47
C LYS A 132 4.05 -4.36 -19.51
N LEU A 133 4.46 -3.10 -19.50
CA LEU A 133 4.01 -2.09 -20.47
C LEU A 133 4.91 -2.06 -21.71
#